data_AF-A0A0G0ZXT2-F1
#
_entry.id   AF-A0A0G0ZXT2-F1
#
_cell.length_a   1.000
_cell.length_b   1.000
_cell.length_c   1.000
_cell.angle_alpha   90.00
_cell.angle_beta   90.00
_cell.angle_gamma   90.00
#
_symmetry.space_group_name_H-M   'P 1'
#
loop_
_entity.id
_entity.type
_entity.pdbx_description
1 polymer ?
#
loop_
_entity_poly.entity_id
_entity_poly.type
_entity_poly.pdbx_seq_one_letter_code
_entity_poly.pdbx_strand_id
1 'polypeptide(L)' 'EKLFEEMLTAEEGTVATQNQKIFTAKLSEINTGRIENSLGELKKYVQNNQTAEAIKVLENIVPFYKGQARDY' A
#
# COMPACT_ATOMS: atom_id res chain seq x y z
N GLU A 1 7.82 -15.65 -2.99
CA GLU A 1 6.88 -15.20 -4.03
C GLU A 1 5.46 -15.25 -3.49
N LYS A 2 4.57 -14.35 -3.95
CA LYS A 2 3.13 -14.55 -3.76
C LYS A 2 2.69 -15.65 -4.74
N LEU A 3 1.96 -16.66 -4.27
CA LEU A 3 1.55 -17.81 -5.07
C LEU A 3 0.38 -17.50 -6.03
N PHE A 4 -0.38 -16.43 -5.77
CA PHE A 4 -1.50 -15.96 -6.61
C PHE A 4 -1.64 -14.43 -6.51
N GLU A 5 -2.14 -13.80 -7.58
CA GLU A 5 -2.53 -12.39 -7.59
C GLU A 5 -3.96 -12.22 -7.05
N GLU A 6 -4.23 -11.13 -6.33
CA GLU A 6 -5.56 -10.79 -5.81
C GLU A 6 -6.47 -10.35 -6.96
N MET A 7 -7.68 -10.93 -7.06
CA MET A 7 -8.68 -10.60 -8.09
C MET A 7 -9.54 -9.41 -7.65
N LEU A 8 -9.49 -8.30 -8.38
CA LEU A 8 -10.37 -7.14 -8.17
C LEU A 8 -11.81 -7.48 -8.54
N THR A 9 -12.67 -7.76 -7.54
CA THR A 9 -14.08 -8.10 -7.77
C THR A 9 -15.04 -6.99 -7.32
N ALA A 10 -16.30 -7.04 -7.79
CA ALA A 10 -17.32 -6.04 -7.52
C ALA A 10 -17.67 -5.88 -6.02
N GLU A 11 -17.39 -6.89 -5.18
CA GLU A 11 -17.56 -6.80 -3.73
C GLU A 11 -16.47 -5.96 -3.04
N GLU A 12 -15.37 -5.61 -3.73
CA GLU A 12 -14.23 -4.84 -3.21
C GLU A 12 -14.28 -3.34 -3.52
N GLY A 13 -15.49 -2.77 -3.59
CA GLY A 13 -15.66 -1.32 -3.75
C GLY A 13 -15.31 -0.81 -5.15
N THR A 14 -15.70 -1.54 -6.20
CA THR A 14 -15.59 -1.07 -7.58
C THR A 14 -16.93 -0.59 -8.14
N VAL A 15 -16.92 0.41 -9.01
CA VAL A 15 -18.09 0.97 -9.70
C VAL A 15 -18.05 0.56 -11.16
N ALA A 16 -19.14 -0.02 -11.66
CA ALA A 16 -19.26 -0.38 -13.06
C ALA A 16 -19.21 0.87 -13.94
N THR A 17 -18.43 0.81 -15.01
CA THR A 17 -18.46 1.84 -16.07
C THR A 17 -19.50 1.47 -17.13
N GLN A 18 -19.67 2.31 -18.16
CA GLN A 18 -20.52 1.98 -19.32
C GLN A 18 -20.04 0.71 -20.06
N ASN A 19 -18.76 0.36 -19.92
CA ASN A 19 -18.20 -0.88 -20.47
C ASN A 19 -18.31 -2.00 -19.42
N GLN A 20 -19.02 -3.08 -19.75
CA GLN A 20 -19.33 -4.19 -18.84
C GLN A 20 -18.09 -4.96 -18.30
N LYS A 21 -16.91 -4.74 -18.88
CA LYS A 21 -15.64 -5.35 -18.46
C LYS A 21 -14.69 -4.39 -17.75
N ILE A 22 -15.09 -3.12 -17.58
CA ILE A 22 -14.26 -2.08 -16.96
C ILE A 22 -14.96 -1.60 -15.69
N PHE A 23 -14.24 -1.71 -14.57
CA PHE A 23 -14.69 -1.28 -13.26
C PHE A 23 -13.70 -0.26 -12.69
N THR A 24 -14.21 0.77 -12.01
CA THR A 24 -13.40 1.80 -11.36
C THR A 24 -13.35 1.53 -9.86
N ALA A 25 -12.16 1.36 -9.28
CA ALA A 25 -12.02 1.24 -7.83
C ALA A 25 -12.40 2.55 -7.12
N LYS A 26 -13.20 2.45 -6.07
CA LYS A 26 -13.54 3.59 -5.20
C LYS A 26 -12.41 3.80 -4.20
N LEU A 27 -11.43 4.61 -4.59
CA LEU A 27 -10.33 4.99 -3.72
C LEU A 27 -10.83 5.95 -2.63
N SER A 28 -10.30 5.80 -1.42
CA SER A 28 -10.52 6.75 -0.33
C SER A 28 -9.73 8.03 -0.59
N GLU A 29 -10.20 9.17 -0.07
CA GLU A 29 -9.44 10.41 -0.14
C GLU A 29 -8.08 10.24 0.55
N ILE A 30 -7.03 10.62 -0.18
CA ILE A 30 -5.65 10.52 0.30
C ILE A 30 -5.23 11.88 0.85
N ASN A 31 -4.67 11.89 2.06
CA ASN A 31 -3.98 13.07 2.58
C ASN A 31 -2.56 13.12 2.01
N THR A 32 -2.37 13.91 0.96
CA THR A 32 -1.08 14.04 0.26
C THR A 32 0.06 14.48 1.18
N GLY A 33 -0.18 15.45 2.08
CA GLY A 33 0.83 15.91 3.03
C GLY A 33 1.28 14.81 4.00
N ARG A 34 0.35 13.96 4.46
CA ARG A 34 0.69 12.78 5.25
C ARG A 34 1.56 11.81 4.45
N ILE A 35 1.24 11.56 3.19
CA ILE A 35 2.03 10.67 2.32
C ILE A 35 3.44 11.23 2.12
N GLU A 36 3.57 12.52 1.77
CA GLU A 36 4.87 13.16 1.53
C GLU A 36 5.78 13.08 2.77
N ASN A 37 5.24 13.38 3.95
CA ASN A 37 5.98 13.28 5.21
C ASN A 37 6.45 11.84 5.47
N SER A 38 5.54 10.88 5.29
CA SER A 38 5.84 9.47 5.55
C SER A 38 6.86 8.91 4.53
N LEU A 39 6.84 9.38 3.28
CA LEU A 39 7.88 9.07 2.28
C LEU A 39 9.25 9.67 2.66
N GLY A 40 9.26 10.87 3.23
CA GLY A 40 10.48 11.50 3.77
C GLY A 40 11.10 10.67 4.90
N GLU A 41 10.28 10.22 5.85
CA GLU A 41 10.72 9.34 6.94
C GLU A 41 11.22 8.00 6.41
N LEU A 42 10.49 7.38 5.48
CA LEU A 42 10.89 6.13 4.84
C LEU A 42 12.27 6.25 4.19
N LYS A 43 12.49 7.32 3.41
CA LYS A 43 13.78 7.60 2.76
C LYS A 43 14.91 7.69 3.79
N LYS A 44 14.69 8.39 4.91
CA LYS A 44 15.67 8.51 5.99
C LYS A 44 16.02 7.15 6.60
N TYR A 45 15.03 6.32 6.93
CA TYR A 45 15.27 5.01 7.54
C TYR A 45 15.96 4.04 6.58
N VAL A 46 15.59 4.05 5.29
CA VAL A 46 16.26 3.22 4.27
C VAL A 46 17.73 3.63 4.09
N GLN A 47 18.01 4.94 3.98
CA GLN A 47 19.38 5.43 3.82
C GLN A 47 20.29 5.12 5.02
N ASN A 48 19.70 5.03 6.21
CA ASN A 48 20.42 4.69 7.45
C ASN A 48 20.44 3.18 7.75
N ASN A 49 20.00 2.31 6.83
CA ASN A 49 19.88 0.86 7.03
C ASN A 49 19.01 0.46 8.24
N GLN A 50 18.02 1.27 8.60
CA GLN A 50 17.10 1.03 9.71
C GLN A 50 15.86 0.27 9.22
N THR A 51 16.06 -0.97 8.77
CA THR A 51 15.05 -1.79 8.09
C THR A 51 13.76 -1.97 8.90
N ALA A 52 13.87 -2.19 10.21
CA ALA A 52 12.70 -2.38 11.08
C ALA A 52 11.81 -1.12 11.13
N GLU A 53 12.42 0.07 11.18
CA GLU A 53 11.69 1.34 11.18
C GLU A 53 11.10 1.65 9.79
N ALA A 54 11.82 1.32 8.72
CA ALA A 54 11.29 1.43 7.36
C ALA A 54 10.05 0.55 7.15
N ILE A 55 10.04 -0.67 7.70
CA ILE A 55 8.88 -1.57 7.66
C ILE A 55 7.69 -0.97 8.42
N LYS A 56 7.91 -0.44 9.64
CA LYS A 56 6.84 0.22 10.41
C LYS A 56 6.23 1.40 9.66
N VAL A 57 7.05 2.22 9.00
CA VAL A 57 6.56 3.34 8.18
C VAL A 57 5.71 2.81 7.01
N LEU A 58 6.13 1.74 6.34
CA LEU A 58 5.34 1.12 5.27
C LEU A 58 4.00 0.55 5.77
N GLU A 59 3.99 -0.13 6.92
CA GLU A 59 2.76 -0.64 7.55
C GLU A 59 1.78 0.48 7.90
N ASN A 60 2.28 1.67 8.28
CA ASN A 60 1.46 2.83 8.60
C ASN A 60 0.86 3.56 7.38
N ILE A 61 1.50 3.47 6.22
CA ILE A 61 1.05 4.13 4.97
C ILE A 61 0.19 3.18 4.14
N VAL A 62 0.51 1.89 4.14
CA VAL A 62 -0.13 0.87 3.32
C VAL A 62 -0.80 -0.16 4.23
N PRO A 63 -2.10 -0.01 4.55
CA PRO A 63 -2.79 -0.84 5.55
C PRO A 63 -2.77 -2.35 5.25
N PHE A 64 -2.64 -2.72 3.97
CA PHE A 64 -2.60 -4.11 3.53
C PHE A 64 -1.17 -4.66 3.36
N TYR A 65 -0.15 -3.84 3.63
CA TYR A 65 1.22 -4.30 3.65
C TYR A 65 1.48 -5.10 4.93
N LYS A 66 2.01 -6.31 4.77
CA LYS A 66 2.55 -7.11 5.87
C LYS A 66 4.03 -7.33 5.60
N GLY A 67 4.88 -6.63 6.34
CA GLY A 67 6.32 -6.86 6.27
C GLY A 67 6.61 -8.28 6.76
N GLN A 68 7.20 -9.14 5.93
CA GLN A 68 7.86 -10.32 6.47
C GLN A 68 9.13 -9.83 7.17
N ALA A 69 9.04 -9.57 8.47
CA ALA A 69 10.23 -9.52 9.31
C ALA A 69 10.90 -10.90 9.17
N ARG A 70 11.95 -10.98 8.34
CA ARG A 70 12.85 -12.13 8.37
C ARG A 70 13.81 -11.84 9.52
N ASP A 71 13.60 -12.51 10.63
CA ASP A 71 14.59 -12.65 11.69
C ASP A 71 15.82 -13.34 11.07
N TYR A 72 16.94 -12.61 11.00
CA TYR A 72 18.26 -13.12 10.64
C TYR A 72 19.13 -13.20 11.89
#